data_AF-A0A517NR95-F1
#
_entry.id   AF-A0A517NR95-F1
#
_cell.length_a   1.000
_cell.length_b   1.000
_cell.length_c   1.000
_cell.angle_alpha   90.00
_cell.angle_beta   90.00
_cell.angle_gamma   90.00
#
_symmetry.space_group_name_H-M   'P 1'
#
loop_
_entity.id
_entity.type
_entity.pdbx_description
1 polymer ?
#
loop_
_entity_poly.entity_id
_entity_poly.type
_entity_poly.pdbx_seq_one_letter_code
_entity_poly.pdbx_strand_id
1 'polypeptide(L)' 'MPLNGPSTVTHQRVIHQRAAVIGGGISGLATAHQLRRLDPTVDVQLFESSDRLGGMIKTTEQDGFLIE' A
#
# COMPACT_ATOMS: atom_id res chain seq x y z
N MET A 1 -2.28 8.93 -53.39
CA MET A 1 -2.07 9.36 -51.98
C MET A 1 -3.31 8.98 -51.20
N PRO A 2 -3.30 7.97 -50.30
CA PRO A 2 -4.44 7.75 -49.43
C PRO A 2 -4.42 8.74 -48.26
N LEU A 3 -5.61 9.22 -47.93
CA LEU A 3 -5.91 10.20 -46.89
C LEU A 3 -5.87 9.50 -45.52
N ASN A 4 -5.06 10.01 -44.58
CA ASN A 4 -5.11 9.59 -43.18
C ASN A 4 -6.46 10.00 -42.59
N GLY A 5 -7.32 9.01 -42.31
CA GLY A 5 -8.52 9.19 -41.50
C GLY A 5 -8.17 9.55 -40.06
N PRO A 6 -9.14 10.09 -39.29
CA PRO A 6 -8.88 10.49 -37.91
C PRO A 6 -8.47 9.26 -37.08
N SER A 7 -7.24 9.28 -36.59
CA SER A 7 -6.77 8.34 -35.58
C SER A 7 -7.64 8.50 -34.34
N THR A 8 -8.61 7.60 -34.16
CA THR A 8 -9.40 7.50 -32.93
C THR A 8 -8.45 7.13 -31.79
N VAL A 9 -7.93 8.14 -31.08
CA VAL A 9 -7.20 7.95 -29.83
C VAL A 9 -8.23 7.54 -28.78
N THR A 10 -8.41 6.24 -28.60
CA THR A 10 -9.19 5.70 -27.49
C THR A 10 -8.50 6.12 -26.19
N HIS A 11 -9.08 7.07 -25.47
CA HIS A 11 -8.69 7.38 -24.09
C HIS A 11 -9.04 6.18 -23.20
N GLN A 12 -8.14 5.22 -23.12
CA GLN A 12 -8.28 4.11 -22.18
C GLN A 12 -8.07 4.68 -20.78
N ARG A 13 -9.16 4.76 -20.01
CA ARG A 13 -9.14 5.28 -18.64
C ARG A 13 -8.30 4.33 -17.79
N VAL A 14 -7.11 4.76 -17.38
CA VAL A 14 -6.31 4.02 -16.40
C VAL A 14 -7.00 4.15 -15.05
N ILE A 15 -7.67 3.09 -14.59
CA ILE A 15 -8.25 3.02 -13.25
C ILE A 15 -7.13 2.57 -12.32
N HIS A 16 -6.63 3.47 -11.49
CA HIS A 16 -5.72 3.09 -10.40
C HIS A 16 -6.56 2.48 -9.27
N GLN A 17 -6.23 1.26 -8.88
CA GLN A 17 -6.90 0.59 -7.77
C GLN A 17 -6.52 1.27 -6.46
N ARG A 18 -7.50 1.47 -5.58
CA ARG A 18 -7.31 2.05 -4.24
C ARG A 18 -7.65 1.02 -3.19
N ALA A 19 -6.80 0.88 -2.17
CA ALA A 19 -6.99 -0.05 -1.08
C ALA A 19 -6.76 0.63 0.28
N ALA A 20 -7.66 0.37 1.23
CA ALA A 20 -7.52 0.77 2.62
C ALA A 20 -7.23 -0.46 3.49
N VAL A 21 -6.17 -0.40 4.29
CA VAL A 21 -5.80 -1.43 5.27
C VAL A 21 -6.07 -0.87 6.67
N ILE A 22 -6.88 -1.59 7.46
CA ILE A 22 -7.24 -1.19 8.83
C ILE A 22 -6.47 -2.07 9.82
N GLY A 23 -5.65 -1.45 10.65
CA GLY A 23 -4.73 -2.09 11.59
C GLY A 23 -3.28 -2.07 11.10
N GLY A 24 -2.40 -1.47 11.89
CA GLY A 24 -0.94 -1.36 11.69
C GLY A 24 -0.13 -2.45 12.38
N GLY A 25 -0.76 -3.58 12.72
CA GLY A 25 -0.08 -4.80 13.17
C GLY A 25 0.69 -5.50 12.05
N ILE A 26 1.34 -6.62 12.38
CA ILE A 26 2.16 -7.39 11.42
C ILE A 26 1.39 -7.78 10.15
N SER A 27 0.14 -8.22 10.30
CA SER A 27 -0.70 -8.61 9.17
C SER A 27 -1.04 -7.42 8.28
N GLY A 28 -1.41 -6.27 8.85
CA GLY A 28 -1.73 -5.08 8.06
C GLY A 28 -0.52 -4.52 7.32
N LEU A 29 0.65 -4.46 7.98
CA LEU A 29 1.91 -4.09 7.35
C LEU A 29 2.28 -5.05 6.22
N ALA A 30 2.14 -6.36 6.45
CA ALA A 30 2.40 -7.38 5.44
C ALA A 30 1.44 -7.24 4.25
N THR A 31 0.14 -7.02 4.49
CA THR A 31 -0.85 -6.79 3.44
C THR A 31 -0.53 -5.55 2.62
N ALA A 32 -0.24 -4.41 3.24
CA ALA A 32 0.12 -3.18 2.54
C ALA A 32 1.40 -3.36 1.70
N HIS A 33 2.39 -4.07 2.25
CA HIS A 33 3.62 -4.41 1.54
C HIS A 33 3.35 -5.34 0.35
N GLN A 34 2.53 -6.39 0.51
CA GLN A 34 2.20 -7.31 -0.58
C GLN A 34 1.44 -6.62 -1.70
N LEU A 35 0.45 -5.77 -1.38
CA LEU A 35 -0.34 -5.06 -2.40
C LEU A 35 0.56 -4.19 -3.28
N ARG A 36 1.44 -3.38 -2.68
CA ARG A 36 2.40 -2.55 -3.44
C ARG A 36 3.44 -3.38 -4.20
N ARG A 37 3.80 -4.56 -3.71
CA ARG A 37 4.78 -5.44 -4.36
C ARG A 37 4.20 -6.15 -5.58
N LEU A 38 2.94 -6.59 -5.49
CA LEU A 38 2.23 -7.25 -6.58
C LEU A 38 1.86 -6.25 -7.68
N ASP A 39 1.44 -5.06 -7.30
CA ASP A 39 1.11 -3.98 -8.23
C ASP A 39 1.52 -2.62 -7.65
N PRO A 40 2.63 -2.03 -8.14
CA PRO A 40 3.10 -0.72 -7.69
C PRO A 40 2.14 0.44 -7.99
N THR A 41 1.13 0.22 -8.84
CA THR A 41 0.14 1.24 -9.23
C THR A 41 -1.05 1.32 -8.29
N VAL A 42 -1.16 0.38 -7.33
CA VAL A 42 -2.18 0.41 -6.29
C VAL A 42 -1.86 1.50 -5.27
N ASP A 43 -2.81 2.40 -5.08
CA ASP A 43 -2.78 3.42 -4.04
C ASP A 43 -3.26 2.79 -2.72
N VAL A 44 -2.32 2.51 -1.82
CA VAL A 44 -2.56 1.82 -0.55
C VAL A 44 -2.46 2.80 0.61
N GLN A 45 -3.53 2.90 1.40
CA GLN A 45 -3.55 3.66 2.64
C GLN A 45 -3.70 2.71 3.84
N LEU A 46 -2.87 2.87 4.86
CA LEU A 46 -2.94 2.10 6.11
C LEU A 46 -3.39 3.02 7.24
N PHE A 47 -4.35 2.56 8.03
CA PHE A 47 -4.88 3.26 9.19
C PHE A 47 -4.61 2.44 10.45
N GLU A 48 -4.02 3.05 11.46
CA GLU A 48 -3.81 2.48 12.79
C GLU A 48 -4.36 3.47 13.82
N SER A 49 -5.02 2.93 14.84
CA SER A 49 -5.61 3.68 15.95
C SER A 49 -4.56 4.20 16.94
N SER A 50 -3.48 3.45 17.14
CA SER A 50 -2.40 3.81 18.04
C SER A 50 -1.39 4.76 17.39
N ASP A 51 -0.52 5.34 18.21
CA ASP A 51 0.56 6.23 17.80
C ASP A 51 1.75 5.51 17.14
N ARG A 52 1.74 4.17 17.13
CA ARG A 52 2.81 3.34 16.59
C ARG A 52 2.31 2.21 15.69
N LEU A 53 3.21 1.73 14.83
CA LEU A 53 3.02 0.49 14.07
C LEU A 53 3.56 -0.71 14.86
N GLY A 54 3.18 -1.91 14.43
CA GLY A 54 3.66 -3.20 14.98
C GLY A 54 2.60 -3.99 15.73
N GLY A 55 1.50 -3.35 16.15
CA GLY A 55 0.45 -4.01 16.93
C GLY A 55 1.02 -4.64 18.20
N MET A 56 0.78 -5.94 18.39
CA MET A 56 1.30 -6.72 19.52
C MET A 56 2.82 -6.90 19.51
N ILE A 57 3.50 -6.66 18.38
CA ILE A 57 4.96 -6.70 18.32
C ILE A 57 5.48 -5.40 18.95
N LYS A 58 6.12 -5.53 20.11
CA LYS A 58 6.71 -4.39 20.81
C LYS A 58 7.99 -4.84 21.50
N THR A 59 9.13 -4.42 20.96
CA THR A 59 10.39 -4.54 21.69
C THR A 59 10.65 -3.22 22.43
N THR A 60 10.87 -3.29 23.74
CA THR A 60 11.19 -2.14 24.60
C THR A 60 12.62 -2.28 25.07
N GLU A 61 13.40 -1.20 24.99
CA GLU A 61 14.73 -1.14 25.58
C GLU A 61 14.64 -0.63 27.02
N GLN A 62 15.15 -1.41 27.98
CA GLN A 62 15.23 -1.02 29.37
C GLN A 62 16.59 -1.45 29.95
N ASP A 63 17.32 -0.48 30.52
CA ASP A 63 18.62 -0.70 31.15
C ASP A 63 19.65 -1.43 30.23
N GLY A 64 19.56 -1.19 28.92
CA GLY A 64 20.43 -1.82 27.91
C GLY A 64 19.96 -3.19 27.41
N PHE A 65 18.78 -3.65 27.82
CA PHE A 65 18.18 -4.91 27.38
C PHE A 65 16.97 -4.68 26.47
N LEU A 66 16.85 -5.49 25.42
CA LEU A 66 15.66 -5.56 24.56
C LEU A 66 14.68 -6.60 25.10
N ILE A 67 13.44 -6.18 25.36
CA ILE A 67 12.37 -6.99 25.97
C ILE A 67 11.14 -6.98 25.06
N GLU A 68 10.53 -8.14 24.81
CA GLU A 68 9.26 -8.29 24.08
C GLU A 68 8.03 -8.05 24.97
#